data_AF-A0A6P2V6K1-F1
#
_entry.id   AF-A0A6P2V6K1-F1
#
_cell.length_a   1.000
_cell.length_b   1.000
_cell.length_c   1.000
_cell.angle_alpha   90.00
_cell.angle_beta   90.00
_cell.angle_gamma   90.00
#
_symmetry.space_group_name_H-M   'P 1'
#
loop_
_entity.id
_entity.type
_entity.pdbx_description
1 polymer ?
#
loop_
_entity_poly.entity_id
_entity_poly.type
_entity_poly.pdbx_seq_one_letter_code
_entity_poly.pdbx_strand_id
1 'polypeptide(L)'
;MKHSTHITIRVARPLDCADVAADRVAENFLATHATRSWTYDVADEWISVGERRPTKEDADAHGNVQAWNAEGYGAIVGFDYVSPRFSEYTHWKAMPAAPAAQDAADL
;
A
#
# COMPACT_ATOMS: atom_id res chain seq x y z
N MET A 1 3.97 -9.30 29.46
CA MET A 1 4.02 -9.10 28.00
C MET A 1 2.62 -9.29 27.44
N LYS A 2 1.96 -8.24 26.94
CA LYS A 2 0.70 -8.40 26.20
C LYS A 2 1.06 -8.95 24.82
N HIS A 3 0.76 -10.22 24.56
CA HIS A 3 0.88 -10.75 23.20
C HIS A 3 -0.14 -10.01 22.33
N SER A 4 0.32 -9.44 21.22
CA SER A 4 -0.59 -8.83 20.24
C SER A 4 -1.57 -9.91 19.77
N THR A 5 -2.87 -9.66 19.92
CA THR A 5 -3.93 -10.61 19.54
C THR A 5 -4.19 -10.63 18.04
N HIS A 6 -3.45 -9.83 17.27
CA HIS A 6 -3.63 -9.64 15.84
C HIS A 6 -2.33 -9.92 15.10
N ILE A 7 -2.43 -10.67 14.01
CA ILE A 7 -1.36 -10.86 13.03
C ILE A 7 -1.79 -10.20 11.73
N THR A 8 -0.89 -9.48 11.08
CA THR A 8 -1.11 -8.88 9.77
C THR A 8 -0.50 -9.79 8.71
N ILE A 9 -1.32 -10.26 7.79
CA ILE A 9 -0.87 -11.00 6.60
C ILE A 9 -0.87 -10.04 5.40
N ARG A 10 0.23 -10.03 4.64
CA ARG A 10 0.35 -9.26 3.40
C ARG A 10 0.12 -10.17 2.21
N VAL A 11 -0.92 -9.89 1.43
CA VAL A 11 -1.27 -10.67 0.25
C VAL A 11 -0.94 -9.87 -1.00
N ALA A 12 -0.01 -10.38 -1.82
CA ALA A 12 0.25 -9.84 -3.15
C ALA A 12 -0.86 -10.29 -4.10
N ARG A 13 -1.27 -9.42 -5.03
CA ARG A 13 -2.16 -9.85 -6.12
C ARG A 13 -1.47 -10.97 -6.91
N PRO A 14 -2.16 -12.08 -7.20
CA PRO A 14 -1.62 -13.09 -8.11
C PRO A 14 -1.43 -12.46 -9.50
N LEU A 15 -0.21 -12.51 -10.04
CA LEU A 15 0.10 -11.98 -11.38
C LEU A 15 -0.80 -12.58 -12.49
N ASP A 16 -1.32 -13.79 -12.27
CA ASP A 16 -2.08 -14.55 -13.26
C ASP A 16 -3.60 -14.46 -13.08
N CYS A 17 -4.11 -13.57 -12.22
CA CYS A 17 -5.55 -13.45 -11.96
C CYS A 17 -6.02 -12.00 -12.07
N ALA A 18 -6.26 -11.53 -13.29
CA ALA A 18 -6.81 -10.20 -13.56
C ALA A 18 -8.15 -9.92 -12.84
N ASP A 19 -8.91 -10.97 -12.52
CA ASP A 19 -10.26 -10.89 -11.93
C ASP A 19 -10.34 -11.27 -10.44
N VAL A 20 -9.21 -11.60 -9.80
CA VAL A 20 -9.18 -11.96 -8.36
C VAL A 20 -8.44 -10.88 -7.59
N ALA A 21 -9.21 -9.93 -7.03
CA ALA A 21 -8.68 -8.95 -6.09
C ALA A 21 -7.96 -9.65 -4.92
N ALA A 22 -6.84 -9.08 -4.45
CA ALA A 22 -6.10 -9.58 -3.30
C ALA A 22 -6.97 -9.77 -2.06
N ASP A 23 -8.05 -8.98 -1.93
CA ASP A 23 -9.10 -9.13 -0.91
C ASP A 23 -9.70 -10.53 -0.90
N ARG A 24 -10.01 -11.10 -2.07
CA ARG A 24 -10.67 -12.40 -2.19
C ARG A 24 -9.73 -13.57 -1.86
N VAL A 25 -8.43 -13.39 -2.12
CA VAL A 25 -7.39 -14.34 -1.69
C VAL A 25 -7.25 -14.31 -0.17
N ALA A 26 -7.24 -13.12 0.42
CA ALA A 26 -7.17 -12.94 1.86
C ALA A 26 -8.41 -13.49 2.57
N GLU A 27 -9.61 -13.21 2.07
CA GLU A 27 -10.88 -13.76 2.57
C GLU A 27 -10.89 -15.29 2.57
N ASN A 28 -10.44 -15.92 1.47
CA ASN A 28 -10.43 -17.38 1.36
C ASN A 28 -9.41 -18.02 2.33
N PHE A 29 -8.23 -17.40 2.47
CA PHE A 29 -7.23 -17.83 3.44
C PHE A 29 -7.77 -17.72 4.88
N LEU A 30 -8.41 -16.60 5.22
CA LEU A 30 -9.03 -16.39 6.52
C LEU A 30 -10.17 -17.38 6.78
N ALA A 31 -11.06 -17.61 5.80
CA ALA A 31 -12.15 -18.58 5.94
C ALA A 31 -11.66 -20.00 6.24
N THR A 32 -10.47 -20.37 5.75
CA THR A 32 -9.90 -21.72 5.92
C THR A 32 -9.06 -21.86 7.20
N HIS A 33 -8.45 -20.77 7.68
CA HIS A 33 -7.44 -20.83 8.75
C HIS A 33 -7.78 -20.02 10.02
N ALA A 34 -8.83 -19.20 10.01
CA ALA A 34 -9.19 -18.37 11.16
C ALA A 34 -9.93 -19.17 12.24
N THR A 35 -9.17 -19.74 13.18
CA THR A 35 -9.67 -20.09 14.53
C THR A 35 -9.52 -18.91 15.52
N ARG A 36 -8.98 -17.77 15.08
CA ARG A 36 -8.82 -16.50 15.82
C ARG A 36 -9.06 -15.29 14.92
N SER A 37 -9.33 -14.13 15.52
CA SER A 37 -9.55 -12.84 14.82
C SER A 37 -8.27 -12.35 14.13
N TRP A 38 -8.12 -12.69 12.86
CA TRP A 38 -7.03 -12.21 12.01
C TRP A 38 -7.55 -11.13 11.07
N THR A 39 -6.73 -10.12 10.82
CA THR A 39 -7.01 -9.04 9.86
C THR A 39 -5.96 -9.10 8.75
N TYR A 40 -6.36 -8.84 7.52
CA TYR A 40 -5.45 -8.81 6.38
C TYR A 40 -5.21 -7.38 5.90
N ASP A 41 -4.09 -7.18 5.22
CA ASP A 41 -3.82 -5.96 4.47
C ASP A 41 -3.36 -6.36 3.07
N VAL A 42 -3.85 -5.67 2.06
CA VAL A 42 -3.42 -5.90 0.68
C VAL A 42 -2.04 -5.26 0.54
N ALA A 43 -1.07 -6.02 0.02
CA ALA A 43 0.28 -5.50 -0.09
C ALA A 43 0.30 -4.21 -0.94
N ASP A 44 1.06 -3.21 -0.48
CA ASP A 44 1.39 -1.94 -1.15
C ASP A 44 1.92 -2.20 -2.57
N GLU A 45 1.02 -2.38 -3.52
CA GLU A 45 1.35 -2.60 -4.92
C GLU A 45 1.56 -1.25 -5.60
N TRP A 46 2.61 -1.18 -6.41
CA TRP A 46 2.89 -0.02 -7.25
C TRP A 46 1.81 0.09 -8.33
N ILE A 47 1.01 1.15 -8.27
CA ILE A 47 -0.05 1.43 -9.23
C ILE A 47 0.57 2.08 -10.46
N SER A 48 0.36 1.51 -11.64
CA SER A 48 0.82 2.12 -12.89
C SER A 48 0.10 3.45 -13.14
N VAL A 49 0.85 4.46 -13.55
CA VAL A 49 0.30 5.78 -13.92
C VAL A 49 -0.69 5.68 -15.09
N GLY A 50 -0.54 4.66 -15.95
CA GLY A 50 -1.47 4.38 -17.04
C GLY A 50 -2.79 3.72 -16.59
N GLU A 51 -2.78 3.00 -15.46
CA GLU A 51 -3.99 2.40 -14.89
C GLU A 51 -4.81 3.45 -14.13
N ARG A 52 -4.16 4.16 -13.21
CA ARG A 52 -4.79 5.20 -12.39
C ARG A 52 -3.77 6.25 -11.99
N ARG A 53 -4.18 7.52 -12.04
CA ARG A 53 -3.38 8.63 -11.51
C ARG A 53 -3.64 8.79 -10.01
N PRO A 54 -2.63 9.16 -9.22
CA PRO A 54 -2.88 9.54 -7.84
C PRO A 54 -3.74 10.79 -7.78
N THR A 55 -4.55 10.87 -6.75
CA THR A 55 -5.40 12.01 -6.44
C THR A 55 -4.96 12.61 -5.12
N LYS A 56 -5.60 13.72 -4.75
CA LYS A 56 -5.37 14.35 -3.44
C LYS A 56 -5.69 13.41 -2.26
N GLU A 57 -6.59 12.45 -2.45
CA GLU A 57 -6.99 11.48 -1.41
C GLU A 57 -5.94 10.39 -1.19
N ASP A 58 -5.10 10.12 -2.19
CA ASP A 58 -4.02 9.14 -2.12
C ASP A 58 -2.71 9.72 -1.56
N ALA A 59 -2.65 11.05 -1.48
CA ALA A 59 -1.48 11.80 -1.09
C ALA A 59 -1.43 12.04 0.42
N ASP A 60 -0.24 12.30 0.94
CA ASP A 60 -0.07 12.75 2.32
C ASP A 60 -0.66 14.16 2.55
N ALA A 61 -0.57 14.66 3.79
CA ALA A 61 -1.04 16.00 4.16
C ALA A 61 -0.37 17.14 3.36
N HIS A 62 0.75 16.86 2.68
CA HIS A 62 1.48 17.80 1.85
C HIS A 62 1.21 17.60 0.36
N GLY A 63 0.35 16.66 -0.03
CA GLY A 63 0.06 16.36 -1.42
C GLY A 63 1.13 15.49 -2.09
N ASN A 64 1.94 14.75 -1.33
CA ASN A 64 2.96 13.86 -1.88
C ASN A 64 2.54 12.40 -1.90
N VAL A 65 3.06 11.68 -2.89
CA VAL A 65 3.01 10.22 -3.01
C VAL A 65 4.42 9.67 -3.19
N GLN A 66 4.57 8.36 -2.98
CA GLN A 66 5.78 7.68 -3.41
C GLN A 66 5.64 7.32 -4.90
N ALA A 67 6.59 7.74 -5.73
CA ALA A 67 6.62 7.49 -7.16
C ALA A 67 7.83 6.65 -7.55
N TRP A 68 7.66 5.78 -8.53
CA TRP A 68 8.71 5.00 -9.14
C TRP A 68 9.17 5.67 -10.43
N ASN A 69 10.41 6.14 -10.44
CA ASN A 69 11.00 6.79 -11.59
C ASN A 69 11.33 5.76 -12.69
N ALA A 70 11.21 6.17 -13.96
CA ALA A 70 11.57 5.36 -15.13
C ALA A 70 13.04 4.89 -15.14
N GLU A 71 13.92 5.61 -14.44
CA GLU A 71 15.34 5.29 -14.23
C GLU A 71 15.57 4.22 -13.14
N GLY A 72 14.52 3.74 -12.48
CA GLY A 72 14.58 2.58 -11.58
C GLY A 72 14.81 2.90 -10.09
N TYR A 73 14.42 4.08 -9.63
CA TYR A 73 14.46 4.45 -8.21
C TYR A 73 13.12 5.03 -7.72
N GLY A 74 12.89 4.93 -6.41
CA GLY A 74 11.75 5.56 -5.75
C GLY A 74 12.03 7.02 -5.36
N ALA A 75 11.05 7.89 -5.51
CA ALA A 75 11.08 9.29 -5.10
C ALA A 75 9.79 9.68 -4.37
N ILE A 76 9.82 10.75 -3.57
CA ILE A 76 8.62 11.38 -2.99
C ILE A 76 8.34 12.63 -3.81
N VAL A 77 7.15 12.72 -4.39
CA VAL A 77 6.79 13.82 -5.29
C VAL A 77 5.34 14.22 -5.13
N GLY A 78 5.01 15.45 -5.52
CA GLY A 78 3.64 15.91 -5.59
C GLY A 78 2.81 15.00 -6.51
N PHE A 79 1.60 14.65 -6.07
CA PHE A 79 0.73 13.73 -6.82
C PHE A 79 0.44 14.21 -8.25
N ASP A 80 0.44 15.53 -8.47
CA ASP A 80 0.20 16.17 -9.76
C ASP A 80 1.32 15.94 -10.79
N TYR A 81 2.55 15.65 -10.33
CA TYR A 81 3.68 15.29 -11.19
C TYR A 81 3.62 13.84 -11.67
N VAL A 82 2.85 12.99 -11.01
CA VAL A 82 2.68 11.60 -11.38
C VAL A 82 1.54 11.49 -12.38
N SER A 83 1.85 11.68 -13.65
CA SER A 83 0.86 11.64 -14.72
C SER A 83 1.45 11.14 -16.04
N PRO A 84 0.65 10.62 -16.99
CA PRO A 84 1.15 10.21 -18.29
C PRO A 84 1.79 11.35 -19.10
N ARG A 85 1.58 12.61 -18.70
CA ARG A 85 2.21 13.79 -19.31
C ARG A 85 3.67 13.96 -18.88
N PHE A 86 4.03 13.40 -17.74
CA PHE A 86 5.36 13.42 -17.14
C PHE A 86 5.90 12.00 -17.13
N SER A 87 6.68 11.65 -18.16
CA SER A 87 7.20 10.28 -18.32
C SER A 87 8.27 9.91 -17.30
N GLU A 88 8.67 10.84 -16.42
CA GLU A 88 9.63 10.56 -15.35
C GLU A 88 9.12 9.47 -14.39
N TYR A 89 7.81 9.42 -14.12
CA TYR A 89 7.23 8.50 -13.13
C TYR A 89 6.31 7.48 -13.79
N THR A 90 6.59 6.20 -13.55
CA THR A 90 5.89 5.06 -14.18
C THR A 90 4.84 4.45 -13.28
N HIS A 91 5.11 4.40 -11.97
CA HIS A 91 4.22 3.86 -10.97
C HIS A 91 4.20 4.72 -9.72
N TRP A 92 3.23 4.49 -8.84
CA TRP A 92 3.13 5.20 -7.58
C TRP A 92 2.42 4.36 -6.52
N LYS A 93 2.55 4.77 -5.26
CA LYS A 93 1.73 4.28 -4.15
C LYS A 93 1.56 5.35 -3.08
N ALA A 94 0.56 5.16 -2.22
CA ALA A 94 0.32 6.04 -1.08
C ALA A 94 1.54 6.06 -0.15
N MET A 95 1.70 7.17 0.57
CA MET A 95 2.73 7.27 1.59
C MET A 95 2.45 6.29 2.73
N PRO A 96 3.49 5.61 3.28
CA PRO A 96 3.29 4.76 4.44
C PRO A 96 2.76 5.60 5.60
N ALA A 97 1.84 5.02 6.38
CA ALA A 97 1.38 5.64 7.62
C ALA A 97 2.59 5.88 8.55
N ALA A 98 2.56 6.99 9.29
CA ALA A 98 3.55 7.23 10.33
C ALA A 98 3.59 6.05 11.31
N PRO A 99 4.77 5.70 11.86
CA PRO A 99 4.84 4.72 12.94
C PRO A 99 3.90 5.13 14.07
N ALA A 100 3.18 4.16 14.64
CA ALA A 100 2.42 4.41 15.86
C ALA A 100 3.38 4.98 16.92
N ALA A 101 3.03 6.12 17.52
CA ALA A 101 3.82 6.70 18.59
C ALA A 101 4.05 5.63 19.67
N GLN A 102 5.32 5.31 19.95
CA GLN A 102 5.63 4.64 21.21
C GLN A 102 5.25 5.65 22.29
N ASP A 103 4.29 5.31 23.14
CA ASP A 103 3.95 6.11 24.31
C ASP A 103 5.26 6.40 25.06
N ALA A 104 5.73 7.65 24.96
CA ALA A 104 6.81 8.18 25.77
C ALA A 104 6.24 8.44 27.18
N ALA A 105 5.91 7.35 27.86
CA ALA A 105 5.61 7.32 29.28
C ALA A 105 6.59 6.32 29.88
N ASP A 106 7.86 6.71 30.00
CA ASP A 106 8.87 6.15 30.93
C ASP A 106 10.25 6.80 30.71
N LEU A 107 10.34 8.13 30.86
CA LEU A 107 11.60 8.83 31.18
C LEU A 107 11.37 9.79 32.36
#